data_AF-G2EBZ0-F1
#
_entry.id   AF-G2EBZ0-F1
#
_cell.length_a   1.000
_cell.length_b   1.000
_cell.length_c   1.000
_cell.angle_alpha   90.00
_cell.angle_beta   90.00
_cell.angle_gamma   90.00
#
_symmetry.space_group_name_H-M   'P 1'
#
loop_
_entity.id
_entity.type
_entity.pdbx_description
1 polymer ?
#
loop_
_entity_poly.entity_id
_entity_poly.type
_entity_poly.pdbx_seq_one_letter_code
_entity_poly.pdbx_strand_id
1 'polypeptide(L)'
;MQLVFATNNSNKIKEVQQLIPDHITLLSLKDIGCHVDIPETQNTIEGNAIQKVNYIIEHYGYSCFADDTGLEVNALNGEPGVYSARYAGAQRNADDNMNKLIKSLENNEDRRAQFKTVVALHLNGKLKTFTGICKGTITETKSGTDGFGYDPIFKPEGYTKTFAEILMEEKNQIGHRGKAVKQLVEYLNTL
;
A
#
# COMPACT_ATOMS: atom_id res chain seq x y z
N MET A 1 23.05 -6.05 8.48
CA MET A 1 22.28 -4.89 9.00
C MET A 1 20.89 -5.35 9.37
N GLN A 2 20.32 -4.86 10.48
CA GLN A 2 18.92 -5.09 10.83
C GLN A 2 18.07 -3.91 10.37
N LEU A 3 16.92 -4.19 9.76
CA LEU A 3 16.00 -3.17 9.26
C LEU A 3 14.56 -3.58 9.63
N VAL A 4 13.84 -2.74 10.36
CA VAL A 4 12.46 -3.05 10.74
C VAL A 4 11.53 -2.79 9.57
N PHE A 5 10.70 -3.76 9.20
CA PHE A 5 9.51 -3.50 8.38
C PHE A 5 8.31 -3.30 9.31
N ALA A 6 7.83 -2.07 9.42
CA ALA A 6 6.74 -1.67 10.29
C ALA A 6 5.36 -2.13 9.76
N THR A 7 5.16 -3.44 9.72
CA THR A 7 3.95 -4.11 9.26
C THR A 7 3.56 -5.23 10.22
N ASN A 8 2.26 -5.42 10.43
CA ASN A 8 1.71 -6.57 11.15
C ASN A 8 1.52 -7.80 10.25
N ASN A 9 1.75 -7.67 8.93
CA ASN A 9 1.59 -8.76 7.98
C ASN A 9 2.91 -9.54 7.82
N SER A 10 2.98 -10.73 8.44
CA SER A 10 4.16 -11.60 8.39
C SER A 10 4.46 -12.16 7.00
N ASN A 11 3.46 -12.33 6.13
CA ASN A 11 3.67 -12.75 4.75
C ASN A 11 4.39 -11.67 3.95
N LYS A 12 4.00 -10.40 4.12
CA LYS A 12 4.71 -9.26 3.50
C LYS A 12 6.20 -9.24 3.88
N ILE A 13 6.52 -9.55 5.14
CA ILE A 13 7.92 -9.57 5.60
C ILE A 13 8.70 -10.66 4.87
N LYS A 14 8.14 -11.88 4.77
CA LYS A 14 8.79 -12.99 4.06
C LYS A 14 9.01 -12.67 2.57
N GLU A 15 8.00 -12.11 1.91
CA GLU A 15 8.07 -11.71 0.51
C GLU A 15 9.15 -10.66 0.28
N VAL A 16 9.20 -9.60 1.09
CA VAL A 16 10.20 -8.53 0.92
C VAL A 16 11.60 -9.00 1.33
N GLN A 17 11.73 -9.87 2.34
CA GLN A 17 13.03 -10.44 2.74
C GLN A 17 13.72 -11.20 1.60
N GLN A 18 12.95 -11.85 0.71
CA GLN A 18 13.49 -12.55 -0.45
C GLN A 18 14.01 -11.61 -1.55
N LEU A 19 13.66 -10.32 -1.50
CA LEU A 19 13.98 -9.35 -2.53
C LEU A 19 15.13 -8.41 -2.15
N ILE A 20 15.35 -8.16 -0.86
CA ILE A 20 16.39 -7.25 -0.37
C ILE A 20 17.76 -7.95 -0.31
N PRO A 21 18.89 -7.19 -0.27
CA PRO A 21 20.22 -7.78 -0.13
C PRO A 21 20.36 -8.75 1.05
N ASP A 22 21.06 -9.87 0.86
CA ASP A 22 21.27 -10.92 1.87
C ASP A 22 21.94 -10.43 3.16
N HIS A 23 22.68 -9.32 3.08
CA HIS A 23 23.31 -8.71 4.24
C HIS A 23 22.31 -7.91 5.12
N ILE A 24 21.05 -7.76 4.70
CA ILE A 24 19.97 -7.10 5.43
C ILE A 24 18.98 -8.14 5.95
N THR A 25 18.78 -8.15 7.27
CA THR A 25 17.77 -8.96 7.93
C THR A 25 16.60 -8.09 8.33
N LEU A 26 15.40 -8.43 7.87
CA LEU A 26 14.17 -7.76 8.27
C LEU A 26 13.74 -8.21 9.66
N LEU A 27 13.37 -7.22 10.47
CA LEU A 27 12.70 -7.41 11.75
C LEU A 27 11.23 -7.01 11.61
N SER A 28 10.35 -7.77 12.25
CA SER A 28 8.94 -7.43 12.42
C SER A 28 8.72 -6.48 13.61
N LEU A 29 7.53 -5.91 13.71
CA LEU A 29 7.11 -5.15 14.90
C LEU A 29 7.21 -6.00 16.18
N LYS A 30 6.91 -7.29 16.08
CA LYS A 30 7.04 -8.23 17.21
C LYS A 30 8.48 -8.40 17.67
N ASP A 31 9.44 -8.44 16.74
CA ASP A 31 10.85 -8.66 17.06
C ASP A 31 11.47 -7.50 17.85
N ILE A 32 10.91 -6.30 17.70
CA ILE A 32 11.32 -5.11 18.46
C ILE A 32 10.42 -4.83 19.68
N GLY A 33 9.49 -5.73 20.00
CA GLY A 33 8.55 -5.56 21.13
C GLY A 33 7.47 -4.50 20.92
N CYS A 34 7.18 -4.14 19.66
CA CYS A 34 6.07 -3.24 19.32
C CYS A 34 4.76 -4.05 19.19
N HIS A 35 3.82 -3.78 20.11
CA HIS A 35 2.52 -4.45 20.17
C HIS A 35 1.34 -3.48 20.01
N VAL A 36 1.62 -2.21 19.79
CA VAL A 36 0.62 -1.16 19.62
C VAL A 36 0.30 -0.95 18.15
N ASP A 37 -0.92 -0.52 17.87
CA ASP A 37 -1.28 -0.04 16.54
C ASP A 37 -0.64 1.33 16.31
N ILE A 38 0.21 1.40 15.29
CA ILE A 38 0.92 2.64 14.95
C ILE A 38 -0.09 3.65 14.39
N PRO A 39 -0.10 4.91 14.87
CA PRO A 39 -1.05 5.92 14.40
C PRO A 39 -0.97 6.20 12.90
N GLU A 40 -2.14 6.35 12.26
CA GLU A 40 -2.32 6.77 10.86
C GLU A 40 -3.28 7.96 10.79
N THR A 41 -2.78 9.10 11.25
CA THR A 41 -3.55 10.33 11.50
C THR A 41 -3.32 11.42 10.46
N GLN A 42 -2.48 11.17 9.46
CA GLN A 42 -2.14 12.16 8.44
C GLN A 42 -3.20 12.19 7.33
N ASN A 43 -3.27 13.32 6.64
CA ASN A 43 -4.23 13.55 5.55
C ASN A 43 -3.74 13.01 4.19
N THR A 44 -2.53 12.44 4.13
CA THR A 44 -1.94 11.91 2.89
C THR A 44 -1.37 10.52 3.13
N ILE A 45 -1.38 9.69 2.08
CA ILE A 45 -0.78 8.35 2.08
C ILE A 45 0.71 8.43 2.43
N GLU A 46 1.43 9.42 1.86
CA GLU A 46 2.83 9.67 2.19
C GLU A 46 3.01 10.06 3.66
N GLY A 47 2.15 10.94 4.19
CA GLY A 47 2.19 11.36 5.58
C GLY A 47 2.05 10.18 6.54
N ASN A 48 1.11 9.25 6.29
CA ASN A 48 0.95 8.05 7.12
C ASN A 48 2.17 7.12 7.03
N ALA A 49 2.74 6.91 5.84
CA ALA A 49 3.95 6.12 5.70
C ALA A 49 5.11 6.72 6.51
N ILE A 50 5.29 8.06 6.46
CA ILE A 50 6.30 8.80 7.23
C ILE A 50 6.01 8.73 8.73
N GLN A 51 4.75 8.92 9.15
CA GLN A 51 4.35 8.82 10.55
C GLN A 51 4.72 7.45 11.13
N LYS A 52 4.52 6.38 10.37
CA LYS A 52 4.86 5.02 10.82
C LYS A 52 6.35 4.82 11.07
N VAL A 53 7.23 5.29 10.17
CA VAL A 53 8.68 5.15 10.40
C VAL A 53 9.18 6.05 11.52
N ASN A 54 8.66 7.27 11.62
CA ASN A 54 9.04 8.18 12.70
C ASN A 54 8.66 7.62 14.07
N TYR A 55 7.48 6.98 14.17
CA TYR A 55 7.06 6.29 15.38
C TYR A 55 8.06 5.20 15.81
N ILE A 56 8.53 4.38 14.86
CA ILE A 56 9.51 3.34 15.16
C ILE A 56 10.86 3.92 15.60
N ILE A 57 11.30 5.00 14.96
CA ILE A 57 12.54 5.68 15.33
C ILE A 57 12.46 6.27 16.73
N GLU A 58 11.38 6.99 17.05
CA GLU A 58 11.20 7.68 18.31
C GLU A 58 11.05 6.71 19.50
N HIS A 59 10.28 5.64 19.33
CA HIS A 59 9.95 4.73 20.43
C HIS A 59 10.90 3.53 20.57
N TYR A 60 11.56 3.12 19.49
CA TYR A 60 12.37 1.89 19.48
C TYR A 60 13.80 2.10 18.98
N GLY A 61 14.10 3.20 18.29
CA GLY A 61 15.47 3.53 17.85
C GLY A 61 16.02 2.69 16.70
N TYR A 62 15.18 1.96 15.97
CA TYR A 62 15.60 1.12 14.84
C TYR A 62 15.46 1.82 13.49
N SER A 63 16.47 1.66 12.63
CA SER A 63 16.29 1.91 11.19
C SER A 63 15.14 1.04 10.67
N CYS A 64 14.25 1.64 9.88
CA CYS A 64 12.99 1.01 9.52
C CYS A 64 12.41 1.52 8.22
N PHE A 65 11.48 0.77 7.65
CA PHE A 65 10.58 1.24 6.60
C PHE A 65 9.13 0.83 6.88
N ALA A 66 8.19 1.57 6.32
CA ALA A 66 6.76 1.31 6.40
C ALA A 66 6.09 1.60 5.06
N ASP A 67 5.03 0.89 4.72
CA ASP A 67 4.19 1.17 3.56
C ASP A 67 2.83 1.72 3.97
N ASP A 68 2.30 2.69 3.23
CA ASP A 68 0.86 3.01 3.23
C ASP A 68 0.30 3.00 1.82
N THR A 69 -0.98 2.64 1.70
CA THR A 69 -1.64 2.38 0.41
C THR A 69 -3.02 3.03 0.37
N GLY A 70 -3.34 3.66 -0.75
CA GLY A 70 -4.69 4.14 -1.04
C GLY A 70 -5.07 4.03 -2.51
N LEU A 71 -6.37 4.15 -2.77
CA LEU A 71 -6.99 4.27 -4.08
C LEU A 71 -7.43 5.74 -4.25
N GLU A 72 -7.01 6.39 -5.32
CA GLU A 72 -7.37 7.76 -5.64
C GLU A 72 -8.21 7.77 -6.92
N VAL A 73 -9.43 8.30 -6.88
CA VAL A 73 -10.34 8.37 -8.04
C VAL A 73 -10.48 9.81 -8.53
N ASN A 74 -10.25 10.04 -9.82
CA ASN A 74 -10.18 11.38 -10.40
C ASN A 74 -11.49 12.16 -10.23
N ALA A 75 -12.63 11.55 -10.60
CA ALA A 75 -13.95 12.20 -10.49
C ALA A 75 -14.36 12.52 -9.06
N LEU A 76 -13.71 11.92 -8.05
CA LEU A 76 -13.97 12.15 -6.64
C LEU A 76 -12.84 12.96 -5.97
N ASN A 77 -12.09 13.73 -6.75
CA ASN A 77 -10.98 14.56 -6.26
C ASN A 77 -9.95 13.79 -5.42
N GLY A 78 -9.69 12.53 -5.78
CA GLY A 78 -8.73 11.66 -5.10
C GLY A 78 -9.31 10.82 -3.97
N GLU A 79 -10.61 10.89 -3.68
CA GLU A 79 -11.24 9.94 -2.76
C GLU A 79 -11.26 8.52 -3.35
N PRO A 80 -11.19 7.46 -2.51
CA PRO A 80 -11.11 7.48 -1.04
C PRO A 80 -9.75 7.89 -0.44
N GLY A 81 -8.67 7.86 -1.23
CA GLY A 81 -7.33 8.28 -0.82
C GLY A 81 -6.83 7.57 0.43
N VAL A 82 -6.37 8.34 1.40
CA VAL A 82 -5.90 7.85 2.72
C VAL A 82 -6.98 7.11 3.52
N TYR A 83 -8.26 7.33 3.20
CA TYR A 83 -9.39 6.68 3.88
C TYR A 83 -9.80 5.35 3.23
N SER A 84 -9.05 4.85 2.24
CA SER A 84 -9.34 3.62 1.49
C SER A 84 -9.73 2.42 2.36
N ALA A 85 -9.04 2.18 3.47
CA ALA A 85 -9.36 1.05 4.35
C ALA A 85 -10.68 1.22 5.13
N ARG A 86 -11.18 2.45 5.27
CA ARG A 86 -12.34 2.82 6.10
C ARG A 86 -13.33 3.73 5.36
N TYR A 87 -13.39 3.63 4.04
CA TYR A 87 -14.13 4.58 3.20
C TYR A 87 -15.63 4.58 3.50
N ALA A 88 -16.21 3.41 3.79
CA ALA A 88 -17.59 3.24 4.20
C ALA A 88 -17.79 3.24 5.72
N GLY A 89 -16.74 3.48 6.50
CA GLY A 89 -16.81 3.64 7.96
C GLY A 89 -15.74 2.86 8.74
N ALA A 90 -15.82 2.98 10.07
CA ALA A 90 -14.84 2.42 11.01
C ALA A 90 -14.81 0.88 11.04
N GLN A 91 -15.82 0.20 10.49
CA GLN A 91 -15.87 -1.25 10.37
C GLN A 91 -14.82 -1.83 9.41
N ARG A 92 -14.25 -0.99 8.53
CA ARG A 92 -13.20 -1.37 7.56
C ARG A 92 -13.59 -2.55 6.64
N ASN A 93 -14.86 -2.61 6.26
CA ASN A 93 -15.38 -3.68 5.42
C ASN A 93 -15.11 -3.38 3.94
N ALA A 94 -14.40 -4.29 3.25
CA ALA A 94 -14.03 -4.11 1.85
C ALA A 94 -15.24 -4.07 0.90
N ASP A 95 -16.28 -4.85 1.17
CA ASP A 95 -17.48 -4.88 0.35
C ASP A 95 -18.26 -3.57 0.44
N ASP A 96 -18.44 -3.05 1.66
CA ASP A 96 -19.07 -1.74 1.91
C ASP A 96 -18.28 -0.61 1.20
N ASN A 97 -16.96 -0.65 1.32
CA ASN A 97 -16.06 0.32 0.68
C ASN A 97 -16.24 0.33 -0.84
N MET A 98 -16.30 -0.85 -1.47
CA MET A 98 -16.53 -0.98 -2.90
C MET A 98 -17.93 -0.52 -3.31
N ASN A 99 -18.97 -0.93 -2.58
CA ASN A 99 -20.36 -0.55 -2.86
C ASN A 99 -20.54 0.97 -2.80
N LYS A 100 -19.98 1.61 -1.76
CA LYS A 100 -19.98 3.07 -1.64
C LYS A 100 -19.27 3.72 -2.82
N LEU A 101 -18.12 3.20 -3.24
CA LEU A 101 -17.36 3.77 -4.35
C LEU A 101 -18.09 3.64 -5.69
N ILE A 102 -18.62 2.46 -6.02
CA ILE A 102 -19.42 2.26 -7.24
C ILE A 102 -20.61 3.22 -7.26
N LYS A 103 -21.36 3.30 -6.15
CA LYS A 103 -22.51 4.20 -6.02
C LYS A 103 -22.13 5.68 -6.19
N SER A 104 -20.97 6.09 -5.66
CA SER A 104 -20.48 7.46 -5.80
C SER A 104 -20.14 7.82 -7.26
N LEU A 105 -19.96 6.81 -8.13
CA LEU A 105 -19.61 6.96 -9.53
C LEU A 105 -20.76 6.59 -10.50
N GLU A 106 -21.98 6.31 -10.01
CA GLU A 106 -23.08 5.74 -10.81
C GLU A 106 -23.40 6.53 -12.09
N ASN A 107 -23.27 7.87 -12.05
CA ASN A 107 -23.51 8.75 -13.20
C ASN A 107 -22.25 9.49 -13.67
N ASN A 108 -21.07 8.96 -13.36
CA ASN A 108 -19.78 9.57 -13.70
C ASN A 108 -19.09 8.77 -14.81
N GLU A 109 -18.90 9.40 -15.97
CA GLU A 109 -18.17 8.81 -17.09
C GLU A 109 -16.64 8.75 -16.82
N ASP A 110 -16.10 9.70 -16.05
CA ASP A 110 -14.70 9.67 -15.65
C ASP A 110 -14.49 8.69 -14.48
N ARG A 111 -14.21 7.44 -14.82
CA ARG A 111 -13.90 6.39 -13.85
C ARG A 111 -12.41 6.16 -13.65
N ARG A 112 -11.55 7.08 -14.12
CA ARG A 112 -10.09 6.95 -13.97
C ARG A 112 -9.71 6.96 -12.50
N ALA A 113 -8.85 6.03 -12.13
CA ALA A 113 -8.37 5.87 -10.78
C ALA A 113 -6.92 5.40 -10.78
N GLN A 114 -6.27 5.55 -9.63
CA GLN A 114 -4.96 4.97 -9.42
C GLN A 114 -4.83 4.40 -8.02
N PHE A 115 -4.20 3.23 -7.96
CA PHE A 115 -3.66 2.70 -6.74
C PHE A 115 -2.28 3.33 -6.49
N LYS A 116 -2.06 3.83 -5.28
CA LYS A 116 -0.82 4.47 -4.85
C LYS A 116 -0.32 3.82 -3.56
N THR A 117 0.94 3.40 -3.58
CA THR A 117 1.66 2.96 -2.39
C THR A 117 2.87 3.84 -2.19
N VAL A 118 3.04 4.36 -0.97
CA VAL A 118 4.25 5.05 -0.55
C VAL A 118 4.96 4.19 0.48
N VAL A 119 6.22 3.88 0.21
CA VAL A 119 7.14 3.28 1.17
C VAL A 119 8.03 4.37 1.73
N ALA A 120 7.98 4.63 3.03
CA ALA A 120 8.92 5.50 3.70
C ALA A 120 10.03 4.64 4.32
N LEU A 121 11.29 5.04 4.14
CA LEU A 121 12.49 4.43 4.73
C LEU A 121 13.17 5.48 5.59
N HIS A 122 13.43 5.15 6.85
CA HIS A 122 14.30 5.90 7.72
C HIS A 122 15.55 5.07 8.03
N LEU A 123 16.69 5.51 7.49
CA LEU A 123 17.97 4.80 7.60
C LEU A 123 19.09 5.78 7.92
N ASN A 124 19.85 5.52 8.99
CA ASN A 124 20.99 6.34 9.43
C ASN A 124 20.65 7.85 9.55
N GLY A 125 19.49 8.16 10.14
CA GLY A 125 19.04 9.55 10.31
C GLY A 125 18.48 10.22 9.06
N LYS A 126 18.34 9.49 7.94
CA LYS A 126 17.80 10.02 6.68
C LYS A 126 16.47 9.37 6.33
N LEU A 127 15.46 10.22 6.09
CA LEU A 127 14.17 9.83 5.56
C LEU A 127 14.21 9.86 4.03
N LYS A 128 13.69 8.81 3.39
CA LYS A 128 13.48 8.72 1.95
C LYS A 128 12.16 8.02 1.64
N THR A 129 11.43 8.49 0.63
CA THR A 129 10.18 7.86 0.19
C THR A 129 10.31 7.26 -1.21
N PHE A 130 9.57 6.19 -1.45
CA PHE A 130 9.49 5.48 -2.72
C PHE A 130 8.02 5.29 -3.07
N THR A 131 7.61 5.74 -4.26
CA THR A 131 6.20 5.76 -4.64
C THR A 131 5.95 4.85 -5.83
N GLY A 132 5.04 3.90 -5.65
CA GLY A 132 4.54 3.06 -6.72
C GLY A 132 3.10 3.41 -7.07
N ILE A 133 2.83 3.58 -8.36
CA ILE A 133 1.51 3.93 -8.89
C ILE A 133 1.08 2.87 -9.90
N CYS A 134 -0.17 2.44 -9.82
CA CYS A 134 -0.83 1.67 -10.85
C CYS A 134 -2.10 2.41 -11.28
N LYS A 135 -2.11 2.88 -12.53
CA LYS A 135 -3.27 3.56 -13.12
C LYS A 135 -4.27 2.54 -13.63
N GLY A 136 -5.53 2.94 -13.66
CA GLY A 136 -6.62 2.10 -14.14
C GLY A 136 -7.94 2.84 -14.12
N THR A 137 -9.01 2.05 -14.08
CA THR A 137 -10.38 2.54 -14.04
C THR A 137 -11.20 1.72 -13.05
N ILE A 138 -12.19 2.35 -12.41
CA ILE A 138 -13.17 1.64 -11.60
C ILE A 138 -14.22 1.02 -12.51
N THR A 139 -14.54 -0.26 -12.35
CA THR A 139 -15.61 -0.94 -13.10
C THR A 139 -16.99 -0.58 -12.53
N GLU A 140 -18.05 -0.79 -13.30
CA GLU A 140 -19.44 -0.57 -12.84
C GLU A 140 -19.92 -1.68 -11.91
N THR A 141 -19.40 -2.90 -12.10
CA THR A 141 -19.73 -4.09 -11.32
C THR A 141 -18.47 -4.78 -10.84
N LYS A 142 -18.59 -5.57 -9.77
CA LYS A 142 -17.50 -6.39 -9.24
C LYS A 142 -17.25 -7.57 -10.18
N SER A 143 -15.99 -7.91 -10.43
CA SER A 143 -15.59 -9.15 -11.10
C SER A 143 -14.40 -9.78 -10.38
N GLY A 144 -14.30 -11.10 -10.40
CA GLY A 144 -13.27 -11.86 -9.68
C GLY A 144 -13.49 -11.94 -8.16
N THR A 145 -12.79 -12.88 -7.54
CA THR A 145 -12.88 -13.16 -6.09
C THR A 145 -11.52 -13.17 -5.39
N ASP A 146 -10.43 -13.15 -6.15
CA ASP A 146 -9.08 -13.16 -5.59
C ASP A 146 -8.66 -11.74 -5.16
N GLY A 147 -7.56 -11.66 -4.42
CA GLY A 147 -7.03 -10.38 -3.96
C GLY A 147 -7.74 -9.83 -2.71
N PHE A 148 -7.79 -8.52 -2.57
CA PHE A 148 -8.28 -7.82 -1.38
C PHE A 148 -8.73 -6.38 -1.70
N GLY A 149 -9.51 -5.79 -0.79
CA GLY A 149 -9.90 -4.39 -0.88
C GLY A 149 -10.72 -4.09 -2.14
N TYR A 150 -10.20 -3.20 -2.99
CA TYR A 150 -10.88 -2.74 -4.21
C TYR A 150 -10.49 -3.54 -5.46
N ASP A 151 -9.72 -4.61 -5.33
CA ASP A 151 -9.29 -5.42 -6.48
C ASP A 151 -10.44 -5.88 -7.40
N PRO A 152 -11.62 -6.29 -6.88
CA PRO A 152 -12.74 -6.70 -7.72
C PRO A 152 -13.36 -5.60 -8.57
N ILE A 153 -13.03 -4.33 -8.31
CA ILE A 153 -13.58 -3.19 -9.05
C ILE A 153 -12.51 -2.34 -9.72
N PHE A 154 -11.23 -2.71 -9.59
CA PHE A 154 -10.12 -1.97 -10.18
C PHE A 154 -9.59 -2.71 -11.39
N LYS A 155 -9.78 -2.11 -12.57
CA LYS A 155 -9.22 -2.60 -13.84
C LYS A 155 -7.96 -1.80 -14.18
N PRO A 156 -6.75 -2.38 -14.12
CA PRO A 156 -5.52 -1.68 -14.46
C PRO A 156 -5.48 -1.28 -15.94
N GLU A 157 -4.76 -0.20 -16.24
CA GLU A 157 -4.56 0.28 -17.61
C GLU A 157 -3.85 -0.77 -18.46
N GLY A 158 -4.33 -1.00 -19.69
CA GLY A 158 -3.82 -2.05 -20.58
C GLY A 158 -4.41 -3.45 -20.36
N TYR A 159 -5.33 -3.60 -19.40
CA TYR A 159 -5.97 -4.88 -19.08
C TYR A 159 -7.48 -4.85 -19.33
N THR A 160 -8.03 -6.03 -19.63
CA THR A 160 -9.48 -6.26 -19.73
C THR A 160 -10.10 -6.79 -18.44
N LYS A 161 -9.26 -7.35 -17.55
CA LYS A 161 -9.63 -7.99 -16.29
C LYS A 161 -9.36 -7.07 -15.10
N THR A 162 -10.15 -7.23 -14.04
CA THR A 162 -9.89 -6.60 -12.75
C THR A 162 -8.69 -7.24 -12.05
N PHE A 163 -8.15 -6.58 -11.02
CA PHE A 163 -7.08 -7.17 -10.20
C PHE A 163 -7.51 -8.46 -9.49
N ALA A 164 -8.80 -8.66 -9.23
CA ALA A 164 -9.31 -9.89 -8.61
C ALA A 164 -9.43 -11.07 -9.59
N GLU A 165 -9.13 -10.85 -10.88
CA GLU A 165 -9.17 -11.86 -11.95
C GLU A 165 -7.78 -12.12 -12.56
N ILE A 166 -6.77 -11.40 -12.12
CA ILE A 166 -5.38 -11.50 -12.56
C ILE A 166 -4.60 -12.33 -11.54
N LEU A 167 -3.68 -13.17 -12.01
CA LEU A 167 -2.83 -13.99 -11.13
C LEU A 167 -1.98 -13.11 -10.22
N MET A 168 -1.76 -13.56 -8.98
CA MET A 168 -1.00 -12.81 -7.98
C MET A 168 0.40 -12.41 -8.48
N GLU A 169 1.09 -13.30 -9.20
CA GLU A 169 2.42 -13.03 -9.76
C GLU A 169 2.39 -11.87 -10.74
N GLU A 170 1.44 -11.87 -11.68
CA GLU A 170 1.26 -10.79 -12.65
C GLU A 170 0.85 -9.49 -11.95
N LYS A 171 -0.07 -9.55 -10.99
CA LYS A 171 -0.47 -8.40 -10.17
C LYS A 171 0.74 -7.79 -9.44
N ASN A 172 1.65 -8.61 -8.93
CA ASN A 172 2.86 -8.14 -8.24
C ASN A 172 3.81 -7.38 -9.19
N GLN A 173 3.85 -7.74 -10.47
CA GLN A 173 4.68 -7.06 -11.47
C GLN A 173 4.12 -5.68 -11.86
N ILE A 174 2.81 -5.56 -12.05
CA ILE A 174 2.17 -4.32 -12.53
C ILE A 174 1.66 -3.41 -11.41
N GLY A 175 1.50 -3.96 -10.21
CA GLY A 175 0.87 -3.33 -9.07
C GLY A 175 1.71 -2.20 -8.45
N HIS A 176 1.00 -1.24 -7.86
CA HIS A 176 1.56 -0.13 -7.07
C HIS A 176 2.58 -0.56 -5.99
N ARG A 177 2.25 -1.54 -5.14
CA ARG A 177 3.13 -2.02 -4.06
C ARG A 177 4.41 -2.65 -4.59
N GLY A 178 4.32 -3.52 -5.60
CA GLY A 178 5.50 -4.12 -6.24
C GLY A 178 6.44 -3.06 -6.80
N LYS A 179 5.90 -2.03 -7.46
CA LYS A 179 6.69 -0.88 -7.96
C LYS A 179 7.36 -0.08 -6.84
N ALA A 180 6.69 0.14 -5.71
CA ALA A 180 7.27 0.87 -4.58
C ALA A 180 8.37 0.06 -3.89
N VAL A 181 8.13 -1.24 -3.66
CA VAL A 181 9.11 -2.16 -3.05
C VAL A 181 10.32 -2.34 -3.97
N LYS A 182 10.12 -2.45 -5.29
CA LYS A 182 11.23 -2.54 -6.25
C LYS A 182 12.17 -1.33 -6.14
N GLN A 183 11.64 -0.12 -6.06
CA GLN A 183 12.46 1.09 -5.87
C GLN A 183 13.20 1.10 -4.53
N LEU A 184 12.56 0.63 -3.44
CA LEU A 184 13.23 0.44 -2.16
C LEU A 184 14.40 -0.55 -2.29
N VAL A 185 14.16 -1.72 -2.89
CA VAL A 185 15.16 -2.78 -3.08
C VAL A 185 16.33 -2.28 -3.93
N GLU A 186 16.04 -1.61 -5.05
CA GLU A 186 17.07 -0.99 -5.90
C GLU A 186 17.94 -0.02 -5.10
N TYR A 187 17.34 0.81 -4.24
CA TYR A 187 18.10 1.70 -3.37
C TYR A 187 18.93 0.94 -2.33
N LEU A 188 18.37 -0.08 -1.69
CA LEU A 188 19.09 -0.89 -0.70
C LEU A 188 20.28 -1.66 -1.32
N ASN A 189 20.19 -2.05 -2.60
CA ASN A 189 21.29 -2.66 -3.34
C ASN A 189 22.46 -1.69 -3.64
N THR A 190 22.27 -0.38 -3.46
CA THR A 190 23.34 0.62 -3.63
C THR A 190 24.13 0.91 -2.35
N LEU A 191 23.72 0.32 -1.23
CA LEU A 191 24.36 0.46 0.08
C LEU A 191 25.47 -0.58 0.27
#